data_AF-A0A9E1JHA1-F1
#
_entry.id   AF-A0A9E1JHA1-F1
#
_cell.length_a   1.000
_cell.length_b   1.000
_cell.length_c   1.000
_cell.angle_alpha   90.00
_cell.angle_beta   90.00
_cell.angle_gamma   90.00
#
_symmetry.space_group_name_H-M   'P 1'
#
loop_
_entity.id
_entity.type
_entity.pdbx_description
1 polymer ?
#
loop_
_entity_poly.entity_id
_entity_poly.type
_entity_poly.pdbx_seq_one_letter_code
_entity_poly.pdbx_strand_id
1 'polypeptide(L)'
;MPNINFTLPHWMYWLGLILVPAFAMYTVRKQRGKEVDNILSKKIAYLLWFCCGFIGMHRFYLKNAWGLVYVPLFTLMLLANVQYRSALDITSMAKNEMSIVEFDIELLEDKITKGDESAQTKLENAKQKFETARQTWEKENKSIGDWTLRVRILALLIALLLIIDAFLIPKMFTKCEEIEAHEALKAKEAEEYDYVIPGQESQAHETLTGKVKIKNKYFQYIDKVNGYVGEFVCYWAIIAVFVYYYEVLVRYVFNSPTNWAHEGMFLMFGMQYVLAAGFTHREGAHVHVDVIYRLFPTKVKAWIDIFTFIFFLIFVVALFWTGWIFAADSIRVMEVSFTEWAIQYWPVKLSLSIGALLLLLDGLTKIVKDIYIIAAKEEGV
;
A
#
# COMPACT_ATOMS: atom_id res chain seq x y z
N MET A 1 -22.86 -22.94 -2.71
CA MET A 1 -22.78 -21.47 -2.82
C MET A 1 -22.35 -21.13 -4.24
N PRO A 2 -22.84 -20.05 -4.86
CA PRO A 2 -22.42 -19.68 -6.22
C PRO A 2 -20.92 -19.36 -6.21
N ASN A 3 -20.13 -20.16 -6.94
CA ASN A 3 -18.71 -19.93 -7.14
C ASN A 3 -18.52 -19.05 -8.37
N ILE A 4 -17.90 -17.88 -8.20
CA ILE A 4 -17.57 -16.98 -9.30
C ILE A 4 -16.20 -17.40 -9.84
N ASN A 5 -16.20 -18.33 -10.81
CA ASN A 5 -14.97 -18.71 -11.52
C ASN A 5 -14.60 -17.61 -12.53
N PHE A 6 -14.04 -16.51 -12.04
CA PHE A 6 -13.54 -15.42 -12.89
C PHE A 6 -12.02 -15.31 -12.82
N THR A 7 -11.38 -15.59 -13.94
CA THR A 7 -9.95 -15.35 -14.16
C THR A 7 -9.78 -14.12 -15.04
N LEU A 8 -8.95 -13.17 -14.62
CA LEU A 8 -8.71 -11.95 -15.38
C LEU A 8 -7.92 -12.27 -16.66
N PRO A 9 -8.45 -12.00 -17.86
CA PRO A 9 -7.69 -12.18 -19.09
C PRO A 9 -6.44 -11.29 -19.11
N HIS A 10 -5.32 -11.80 -19.60
CA HIS A 10 -4.03 -11.09 -19.56
C HIS A 10 -4.09 -9.75 -20.30
N TRP A 11 -4.76 -9.73 -21.46
CA TRP A 11 -4.92 -8.50 -22.23
C TRP A 11 -5.66 -7.43 -21.44
N MET A 12 -6.64 -7.81 -20.61
CA MET A 12 -7.41 -6.87 -19.81
C MET A 12 -6.59 -6.31 -18.64
N TYR A 13 -5.71 -7.12 -18.05
CA TYR A 13 -4.73 -6.65 -17.07
C TYR A 13 -3.80 -5.59 -17.69
N TRP A 14 -3.11 -5.93 -18.78
CA TRP A 14 -2.16 -5.04 -19.43
C TRP A 14 -2.82 -3.76 -19.95
N LEU A 15 -4.00 -3.88 -20.55
CA LEU A 15 -4.78 -2.75 -21.04
C LEU A 15 -5.30 -1.89 -19.87
N GLY A 16 -5.70 -2.51 -18.76
CA GLY A 16 -6.10 -1.80 -17.54
C GLY A 16 -4.96 -0.94 -16.97
N LEU A 17 -3.74 -1.48 -16.93
CA LEU A 17 -2.55 -0.75 -16.51
C LEU A 17 -2.19 0.43 -17.42
N ILE A 18 -2.73 0.49 -18.63
CA ILE A 18 -2.48 1.59 -19.57
C ILE A 18 -3.64 2.58 -19.58
N LEU A 19 -4.87 2.08 -19.78
CA LEU A 19 -6.05 2.93 -19.99
C LEU A 19 -6.52 3.61 -18.71
N VAL A 20 -6.52 2.91 -17.57
CA VAL A 20 -6.98 3.50 -16.30
C VAL A 20 -6.13 4.72 -15.90
N PRO A 21 -4.80 4.63 -15.82
CA PRO A 21 -3.98 5.81 -15.50
C PRO A 21 -4.03 6.87 -16.59
N ALA A 22 -4.12 6.52 -17.88
CA ALA A 22 -4.27 7.50 -18.95
C ALA A 22 -5.59 8.29 -18.83
N PHE A 23 -6.69 7.59 -18.53
CA PHE A 23 -8.00 8.21 -18.30
C PHE A 23 -8.01 9.07 -17.04
N ALA A 24 -7.43 8.58 -15.94
CA ALA A 24 -7.30 9.35 -14.70
C ALA A 24 -6.45 10.62 -14.92
N MET A 25 -5.31 10.50 -15.60
CA MET A 25 -4.47 11.64 -15.97
C MET A 25 -5.22 12.65 -16.84
N TYR A 26 -5.97 12.18 -17.84
CA TYR A 26 -6.78 13.05 -18.69
C TYR A 26 -7.82 13.84 -17.90
N THR A 27 -8.56 13.16 -17.01
CA THR A 27 -9.61 13.80 -16.20
C THR A 27 -9.04 14.80 -15.21
N VAL A 28 -7.94 14.47 -14.52
CA VAL A 28 -7.26 15.38 -13.57
C VAL A 28 -6.70 16.60 -14.29
N ARG A 29 -6.07 16.43 -15.47
CA ARG A 29 -5.54 17.56 -16.23
C ARG A 29 -6.61 18.48 -16.79
N LYS A 30 -7.78 17.93 -17.12
CA LYS A 30 -8.95 18.74 -17.50
C LYS A 30 -9.48 19.60 -16.34
N GLN A 31 -9.19 19.20 -15.10
CA GLN A 31 -9.59 19.93 -13.90
C GLN A 31 -8.49 20.87 -13.37
N ARG A 32 -7.23 20.72 -13.80
CA ARG A 32 -6.14 21.65 -13.45
C ARG A 32 -6.50 23.08 -13.87
N GLY A 33 -6.52 23.99 -12.89
CA GLY A 33 -6.80 25.41 -13.10
C GLY A 33 -8.26 25.81 -12.90
N LYS A 34 -9.16 24.88 -12.57
CA LYS A 34 -10.44 25.22 -11.96
C LYS A 34 -10.20 25.42 -10.46
N GLU A 35 -10.73 26.51 -9.90
CA GLU A 35 -10.85 26.62 -8.44
C GLU A 35 -11.72 25.44 -8.00
N VAL A 36 -11.06 24.42 -7.43
CA VAL A 36 -11.76 23.40 -6.66
C VAL A 36 -12.05 24.12 -5.36
N ASP A 37 -13.27 24.63 -5.24
CA ASP A 37 -13.73 25.07 -3.94
C ASP A 37 -13.44 23.92 -2.97
N ASN A 38 -12.70 24.22 -1.90
CA ASN A 38 -12.29 23.26 -0.87
C ASN A 38 -13.51 22.86 -0.01
N ILE A 39 -14.66 22.66 -0.66
CA ILE A 39 -15.94 22.43 -0.05
C ILE A 39 -15.99 20.96 0.32
N LEU A 40 -16.09 20.75 1.63
CA LEU A 40 -16.54 19.50 2.21
C LEU A 40 -17.72 18.97 1.38
N SER A 41 -17.61 17.75 0.84
CA SER A 41 -18.68 17.16 0.04
C SER A 41 -19.46 16.18 0.90
N LYS A 42 -20.76 16.42 1.03
CA LYS A 42 -21.68 15.48 1.70
C LYS A 42 -21.62 14.09 1.06
N LYS A 43 -21.39 13.99 -0.26
CA LYS A 43 -21.23 12.72 -0.98
C LYS A 43 -19.97 11.96 -0.52
N ILE A 44 -18.87 12.67 -0.31
CA ILE A 44 -17.62 12.09 0.21
C ILE A 44 -17.80 11.62 1.65
N ALA A 45 -18.54 12.36 2.49
CA ALA A 45 -18.84 11.93 3.85
C ALA A 45 -19.59 10.59 3.90
N TYR A 46 -20.61 10.41 3.05
CA TYR A 46 -21.33 9.13 2.94
C TYR A 46 -20.47 8.02 2.32
N LEU A 47 -19.62 8.35 1.35
CA LEU A 47 -18.67 7.39 0.77
C LEU A 47 -17.71 6.87 1.85
N LEU A 48 -17.14 7.76 2.65
CA LEU A 48 -16.25 7.40 3.76
C LEU A 48 -16.98 6.61 4.85
N TRP A 49 -18.24 6.94 5.12
CA TRP A 49 -19.07 6.17 6.05
C TRP A 49 -19.29 4.75 5.56
N PHE A 50 -19.57 4.57 4.28
CA PHE A 50 -19.77 3.26 3.68
C PHE A 50 -18.47 2.45 3.61
N CYS A 51 -17.38 3.05 3.13
CA CYS A 51 -16.12 2.33 2.88
C CYS A 51 -15.28 2.12 4.15
N CYS A 52 -15.25 3.11 5.05
CA CYS A 52 -14.31 3.17 6.18
C CYS A 52 -14.99 3.58 7.49
N GLY A 53 -16.32 3.50 7.58
CA GLY A 53 -17.05 3.97 8.75
C GLY A 53 -16.74 3.18 10.01
N PHE A 54 -16.37 1.90 9.89
CA PHE A 54 -16.01 1.05 11.03
C PHE A 54 -14.73 1.51 11.76
N ILE A 55 -13.93 2.40 11.16
CA ILE A 55 -12.76 3.07 11.79
C ILE A 55 -13.12 4.52 12.21
N GLY A 56 -14.31 5.01 11.84
CA GLY A 56 -14.76 6.37 12.17
C GLY A 56 -14.27 7.46 11.20
N MET A 57 -13.77 7.07 10.01
CA MET A 57 -13.17 8.02 9.04
C MET A 57 -14.12 9.13 8.60
N HIS A 58 -15.41 8.86 8.48
CA HIS A 58 -16.43 9.87 8.15
C HIS A 58 -16.57 10.95 9.22
N ARG A 59 -16.38 10.61 10.50
CA ARG A 59 -16.40 11.61 11.59
C ARG A 59 -15.16 12.47 11.60
N PHE A 60 -13.98 11.91 11.31
CA PHE A 60 -12.76 12.71 11.15
C PHE A 60 -12.83 13.65 9.96
N TYR A 61 -13.40 13.20 8.84
CA TYR A 61 -13.66 14.05 7.68
C TYR A 61 -14.56 15.25 8.03
N LEU A 62 -15.56 15.03 8.89
CA LEU A 62 -16.46 16.07 9.41
C LEU A 62 -15.91 16.80 10.65
N LYS A 63 -14.59 16.77 10.87
CA LYS A 63 -13.87 17.39 12.00
C LYS A 63 -14.44 17.05 13.40
N ASN A 64 -14.98 15.84 13.56
CA ASN A 64 -15.60 15.39 14.80
C ASN A 64 -14.74 14.32 15.51
N ALA A 65 -14.21 14.66 16.68
CA ALA A 65 -13.33 13.81 17.49
C ALA A 65 -13.99 12.49 17.97
N TRP A 66 -15.32 12.41 17.98
CA TRP A 66 -16.04 11.17 18.31
C TRP A 66 -15.71 9.99 17.38
N GLY A 67 -15.07 10.23 16.23
CA GLY A 67 -14.49 9.17 15.41
C GLY A 67 -13.51 8.27 16.18
N LEU A 68 -12.84 8.79 17.22
CA LEU A 68 -11.91 8.02 18.05
C LEU A 68 -12.55 6.85 18.81
N VAL A 69 -13.87 6.86 19.01
CA VAL A 69 -14.59 5.73 19.67
C VAL A 69 -14.56 4.47 18.82
N TYR A 70 -14.52 4.61 17.48
CA TYR A 70 -14.47 3.47 16.56
C TYR A 70 -13.13 2.73 16.62
N VAL A 71 -12.03 3.44 16.83
CA VAL A 71 -10.67 2.88 16.83
C VAL A 71 -10.49 1.75 17.87
N PRO A 72 -10.79 1.93 19.17
CA PRO A 72 -10.65 0.86 20.15
C PRO A 72 -11.68 -0.26 19.92
N LEU A 73 -12.91 0.06 19.51
CA LEU A 73 -13.93 -0.96 19.19
C LEU A 73 -13.50 -1.86 18.03
N PHE A 74 -13.01 -1.25 16.96
CA PHE A 74 -12.48 -1.96 15.80
C PHE A 74 -11.23 -2.77 16.17
N THR A 75 -10.34 -2.22 16.99
CA THR A 75 -9.13 -2.92 17.47
C THR A 75 -9.49 -4.14 18.32
N LEU A 76 -10.43 -4.00 19.26
CA LEU A 76 -10.94 -5.12 20.07
C LEU A 76 -11.61 -6.17 19.19
N MET A 77 -12.35 -5.76 18.16
CA MET A 77 -12.97 -6.67 17.20
C MET A 77 -11.91 -7.48 16.44
N LEU A 78 -10.83 -6.83 15.98
CA LEU A 78 -9.72 -7.51 15.32
C LEU A 78 -9.03 -8.51 16.25
N LEU A 79 -8.72 -8.11 17.49
CA LEU A 79 -8.09 -9.00 18.47
C LEU A 79 -8.99 -10.20 18.78
N ALA A 80 -10.28 -9.98 18.98
CA ALA A 80 -11.24 -11.06 19.19
C ALA A 80 -11.34 -12.00 17.98
N ASN A 81 -11.26 -11.46 16.76
CA ASN A 81 -11.28 -12.27 15.53
C ASN A 81 -9.98 -13.08 15.34
N VAL A 82 -8.82 -12.54 15.72
CA VAL A 82 -7.56 -13.29 15.73
C VAL A 82 -7.64 -14.46 16.71
N GLN A 83 -8.13 -14.23 17.92
CA GLN A 83 -8.29 -15.29 18.93
C GLN A 83 -9.31 -16.35 18.50
N TYR A 84 -10.43 -15.93 17.91
CA TYR A 84 -11.42 -16.83 17.32
C TYR A 84 -10.79 -17.75 16.25
N ARG A 85 -10.02 -17.18 15.32
CA ARG A 85 -9.32 -17.96 14.29
C ARG A 85 -8.29 -18.91 14.87
N SER A 86 -7.52 -18.47 15.87
CA SER A 86 -6.55 -19.31 16.54
C SER A 86 -7.22 -20.51 17.22
N ALA A 87 -8.34 -20.30 17.91
CA ALA A 87 -9.10 -21.37 18.55
C ALA A 87 -9.66 -22.37 17.54
N LEU A 88 -10.16 -21.89 16.39
CA LEU A 88 -10.61 -22.75 15.29
C LEU A 88 -9.49 -23.63 14.71
N ASP A 89 -8.32 -23.05 14.47
CA ASP A 89 -7.18 -23.77 13.90
C ASP A 89 -6.68 -24.86 14.84
N ILE A 90 -6.50 -24.53 16.13
CA ILE A 90 -6.09 -25.50 17.16
C ILE A 90 -7.13 -26.61 17.31
N THR A 91 -8.43 -26.27 17.30
CA THR A 91 -9.51 -27.26 17.37
C THR A 91 -9.49 -28.21 16.16
N SER A 92 -9.21 -27.67 14.97
CA SER A 92 -9.09 -28.47 13.74
C SER A 92 -7.88 -29.39 13.79
N MET A 93 -6.72 -28.89 14.24
CA MET A 93 -5.49 -29.68 14.40
C MET A 93 -5.66 -30.80 15.44
N ALA A 94 -6.19 -30.47 16.63
CA ALA A 94 -6.43 -31.43 17.69
C ALA A 94 -7.42 -32.52 17.26
N LYS A 95 -8.48 -32.16 16.51
CA LYS A 95 -9.42 -33.14 15.96
C LYS A 95 -8.77 -34.08 14.94
N ASN A 96 -7.90 -33.55 14.07
CA ASN A 96 -7.16 -34.37 13.12
C ASN A 96 -6.18 -35.32 13.83
N GLU A 97 -5.46 -34.83 14.85
CA GLU A 97 -4.57 -35.65 15.67
C GLU A 97 -5.32 -36.76 16.39
N MET A 98 -6.49 -36.46 16.99
CA MET A 98 -7.35 -37.48 17.60
C MET A 98 -7.74 -38.56 16.59
N SER A 99 -8.16 -38.20 15.37
CA SER A 99 -8.53 -39.18 14.34
C SER A 99 -7.36 -40.05 13.88
N ILE A 100 -6.14 -39.50 13.79
CA ILE A 100 -4.93 -40.28 13.45
C ILE A 100 -4.60 -41.25 14.58
N VAL A 101 -4.60 -40.77 15.82
CA VAL A 101 -4.24 -41.58 16.98
C VAL A 101 -5.28 -42.64 17.28
N GLU A 102 -6.56 -42.38 17.04
CA GLU A 102 -7.65 -43.35 17.17
C GLU A 102 -7.45 -44.54 16.23
N PHE A 103 -7.04 -44.28 14.99
CA PHE A 103 -6.67 -45.34 14.04
C PHE A 103 -5.43 -46.13 14.49
N ASP A 104 -4.40 -45.46 15.02
CA ASP A 104 -3.21 -46.13 15.58
C ASP A 104 -3.56 -47.01 16.79
N ILE A 105 -4.48 -46.56 17.66
CA ILE A 105 -4.99 -47.32 18.80
C ILE A 105 -5.69 -48.59 18.31
N GLU A 106 -6.59 -48.49 17.33
CA GLU A 106 -7.31 -49.65 16.76
C GLU A 106 -6.34 -50.68 16.14
N LEU A 107 -5.34 -50.22 15.39
CA LEU A 107 -4.30 -51.08 14.82
C LEU A 107 -3.43 -51.75 15.89
N LEU A 108 -3.08 -51.04 16.96
CA LEU A 108 -2.27 -51.57 18.05
C LEU A 108 -3.06 -52.56 18.90
N GLU A 109 -4.35 -52.31 19.13
CA GLU A 109 -5.24 -53.25 19.80
C GLU A 109 -5.38 -54.55 19.00
N ASP A 110 -5.56 -54.49 17.68
CA ASP A 110 -5.56 -55.68 16.80
C ASP A 110 -4.24 -56.46 16.87
N LYS A 111 -3.07 -55.79 16.87
CA LYS A 111 -1.77 -56.46 17.02
C LYS A 111 -1.58 -57.13 18.37
N ILE A 112 -2.08 -56.54 19.44
CA ILE A 112 -2.06 -57.15 20.78
C ILE A 112 -2.92 -58.41 20.79
N THR A 113 -4.10 -58.40 20.15
CA THR A 113 -4.93 -59.62 20.04
C THR A 113 -4.25 -60.74 19.25
N LYS A 114 -3.31 -60.40 18.35
CA LYS A 114 -2.50 -61.34 17.57
C LYS A 114 -1.20 -61.78 18.26
N GLY A 115 -0.93 -61.33 19.49
CA GLY A 115 0.16 -61.83 20.34
C GLY A 115 1.48 -61.05 20.31
N ASP A 116 1.50 -59.79 19.85
CA ASP A 116 2.71 -58.93 19.88
C ASP A 116 2.80 -58.13 21.20
N GLU A 117 3.65 -58.56 22.14
CA GLU A 117 3.85 -57.88 23.43
C GLU A 117 4.50 -56.49 23.28
N SER A 118 5.22 -56.21 22.18
CA SER A 118 5.87 -54.89 21.98
C SER A 118 4.88 -53.77 21.65
N ALA A 119 3.63 -54.13 21.34
CA ALA A 119 2.56 -53.20 21.01
C ALA A 119 1.93 -52.53 22.24
N GLN A 120 2.07 -53.10 23.45
CA GLN A 120 1.47 -52.55 24.68
C GLN A 120 2.04 -51.17 25.06
N THR A 121 3.35 -50.99 25.05
CA THR A 121 3.98 -49.69 25.36
C THR A 121 3.61 -48.62 24.33
N LYS A 122 3.44 -49.01 23.06
CA LYS A 122 3.00 -48.10 21.99
C LYS A 122 1.54 -47.70 22.16
N LEU A 123 0.69 -48.62 22.61
CA LEU A 123 -0.72 -48.37 22.88
C LEU A 123 -0.89 -47.35 24.02
N GLU A 124 -0.16 -47.50 25.13
CA GLU A 124 -0.20 -46.54 26.24
C GLU A 124 0.21 -45.13 25.78
N ASN A 125 1.30 -45.02 25.02
CA ASN A 125 1.74 -43.75 24.46
C ASN A 125 0.69 -43.14 23.50
N ALA A 126 0.03 -43.96 22.69
CA ALA A 126 -1.04 -43.52 21.79
C ALA A 126 -2.27 -43.03 22.58
N LYS A 127 -2.70 -43.78 23.60
CA LYS A 127 -3.79 -43.36 24.50
C LYS A 127 -3.49 -42.06 25.22
N GLN A 128 -2.25 -41.87 25.69
CA GLN A 128 -1.83 -40.63 26.30
C GLN A 128 -1.90 -39.45 25.31
N LYS A 129 -1.40 -39.64 24.07
CA LYS A 129 -1.50 -38.62 23.02
C LYS A 129 -2.95 -38.26 22.68
N PHE A 130 -3.82 -39.27 22.58
CA PHE A 130 -5.24 -39.07 22.34
C PHE A 130 -5.87 -38.19 23.44
N GLU A 131 -5.58 -38.49 24.71
CA GLU A 131 -6.13 -37.75 25.83
C GLU A 131 -5.61 -36.29 25.86
N THR A 132 -4.33 -36.06 25.55
CA THR A 132 -3.79 -34.69 25.45
C THR A 132 -4.42 -33.89 24.30
N ALA A 133 -4.65 -34.53 23.15
CA ALA A 133 -5.31 -33.91 22.01
C ALA A 133 -6.79 -33.62 22.34
N ARG A 134 -7.47 -34.55 23.01
CA ARG A 134 -8.84 -34.38 23.50
C ARG A 134 -8.98 -33.22 24.48
N GLN A 135 -8.11 -33.12 25.48
CA GLN A 135 -8.13 -32.02 26.44
C GLN A 135 -7.92 -30.66 25.76
N THR A 136 -7.01 -30.62 24.78
CA THR A 136 -6.77 -29.42 23.96
C THR A 136 -8.01 -29.06 23.14
N TRP A 137 -8.64 -30.05 22.51
CA TRP A 137 -9.88 -29.88 21.77
C TRP A 137 -11.02 -29.38 22.65
N GLU A 138 -11.27 -29.98 23.82
CA GLU A 138 -12.35 -29.56 24.73
C GLU A 138 -12.16 -28.13 25.23
N LYS A 139 -10.92 -27.77 25.60
CA LYS A 139 -10.57 -26.42 26.06
C LYS A 139 -10.81 -25.37 24.96
N GLU A 140 -10.26 -25.58 23.77
CA GLU A 140 -10.37 -24.60 22.68
C GLU A 140 -11.76 -24.58 22.05
N ASN A 141 -12.45 -25.71 21.97
CA ASN A 141 -13.83 -25.78 21.48
C ASN A 141 -14.80 -24.96 22.35
N LYS A 142 -14.57 -24.93 23.68
CA LYS A 142 -15.30 -24.03 24.59
C LYS A 142 -14.95 -22.55 24.32
N SER A 143 -13.67 -22.25 24.14
CA SER A 143 -13.15 -20.92 23.83
C SER A 143 -13.77 -20.33 22.54
N ILE A 144 -14.03 -21.15 21.52
CA ILE A 144 -14.68 -20.73 20.26
C ILE A 144 -16.02 -20.03 20.54
N GLY A 145 -16.85 -20.57 21.44
CA GLY A 145 -18.16 -20.00 21.78
C GLY A 145 -18.04 -18.60 22.38
N ASP A 146 -17.13 -18.44 23.34
CA ASP A 146 -16.87 -17.17 24.02
C ASP A 146 -16.36 -16.10 23.04
N TRP A 147 -15.41 -16.47 22.17
CA TRP A 147 -14.90 -15.56 21.15
C TRP A 147 -15.95 -15.20 20.10
N THR A 148 -16.78 -16.16 19.69
CA THR A 148 -17.90 -15.92 18.77
C THR A 148 -18.86 -14.88 19.33
N LEU A 149 -19.21 -14.99 20.62
CA LEU A 149 -20.10 -14.04 21.28
C LEU A 149 -19.47 -12.63 21.32
N ARG A 150 -18.19 -12.52 21.71
CA ARG A 150 -17.46 -11.24 21.76
C ARG A 150 -17.40 -10.55 20.39
N VAL A 151 -17.05 -11.30 19.34
CA VAL A 151 -17.00 -10.78 17.97
C VAL A 151 -18.37 -10.28 17.52
N ARG A 152 -19.45 -11.04 17.80
CA ARG A 152 -20.83 -10.64 17.45
C ARG A 152 -21.26 -9.38 18.17
N ILE A 153 -21.00 -9.26 19.47
CA ILE A 153 -21.34 -8.07 20.26
C ILE A 153 -20.62 -6.84 19.71
N LEU A 154 -19.31 -6.94 19.47
CA LEU A 154 -18.51 -5.83 18.94
C LEU A 154 -18.97 -5.42 17.53
N ALA A 155 -19.27 -6.38 16.67
CA ALA A 155 -19.79 -6.12 15.33
C ALA A 155 -21.15 -5.42 15.37
N LEU A 156 -22.07 -5.85 16.24
CA LEU A 156 -23.38 -5.22 16.43
C LEU A 156 -23.25 -3.79 16.99
N LEU A 157 -22.33 -3.56 17.93
CA LEU A 157 -22.07 -2.22 18.45
C LEU A 157 -21.58 -1.26 17.35
N ILE A 158 -20.62 -1.70 16.52
CA ILE A 158 -20.12 -0.89 15.39
C ILE A 158 -21.24 -0.64 14.38
N ALA A 159 -22.04 -1.67 14.06
CA ALA A 159 -23.17 -1.53 13.13
C ALA A 159 -24.21 -0.53 13.65
N LEU A 160 -24.54 -0.57 14.94
CA LEU A 160 -25.46 0.37 15.58
C LEU A 160 -24.92 1.81 15.52
N LEU A 161 -23.63 2.01 15.84
CA LEU A 161 -22.99 3.32 15.71
C LEU A 161 -23.01 3.83 14.27
N LEU A 162 -22.79 2.97 13.27
CA LEU A 162 -22.84 3.34 11.86
C LEU A 162 -24.24 3.76 11.42
N ILE A 163 -25.28 3.07 11.90
CA ILE A 163 -26.67 3.45 11.61
C ILE A 163 -26.96 4.83 12.20
N ILE A 164 -26.59 5.06 13.47
CA ILE A 164 -26.73 6.38 14.11
C ILE A 164 -26.02 7.46 13.30
N ASP A 165 -24.80 7.18 12.85
CA ASP A 165 -24.00 8.12 12.07
C ASP A 165 -24.60 8.42 10.70
N ALA A 166 -25.23 7.45 10.04
CA ALA A 166 -25.93 7.65 8.77
C ALA A 166 -26.98 8.77 8.85
N PHE A 167 -27.69 8.84 9.98
CA PHE A 167 -28.69 9.89 10.26
C PHE A 167 -28.07 11.19 10.78
N LEU A 168 -26.91 11.13 11.45
CA LEU A 168 -26.23 12.33 11.98
C LEU A 168 -25.39 13.07 10.94
N ILE A 169 -24.92 12.41 9.87
CA ILE A 169 -24.07 13.01 8.84
C ILE A 169 -24.62 14.34 8.30
N PRO A 170 -25.92 14.49 7.94
CA PRO A 170 -26.45 15.77 7.46
C PRO A 170 -26.26 16.92 8.45
N LYS A 171 -26.49 16.65 9.75
CA LYS A 171 -26.40 17.66 10.81
C LYS A 171 -24.95 17.99 11.16
N MET A 172 -24.07 17.00 11.15
CA MET A 172 -22.63 17.21 11.35
C MET A 172 -22.02 18.00 10.19
N PHE A 173 -22.49 17.73 8.97
CA PHE A 173 -22.06 18.43 7.76
C PHE A 173 -22.40 19.92 7.82
N THR A 174 -23.66 20.29 8.09
CA THR A 174 -24.06 21.71 8.17
C THR A 174 -23.27 22.45 9.24
N LYS A 175 -23.05 21.82 10.39
CA LYS A 175 -22.25 22.41 11.47
C LYS A 175 -20.78 22.61 11.07
N CYS A 176 -20.20 21.67 10.33
CA CYS A 176 -18.82 21.79 9.85
C CYS A 176 -18.69 22.89 8.80
N GLU A 177 -19.65 22.98 7.88
CA GLU A 177 -19.72 24.02 6.85
C GLU A 177 -19.85 25.42 7.48
N GLU A 178 -20.69 25.59 8.51
CA GLU A 178 -20.80 26.84 9.27
C GLU A 178 -19.46 27.23 9.93
N ILE A 179 -18.74 26.27 10.52
CA ILE A 179 -17.43 26.50 11.14
C ILE A 179 -16.40 26.93 10.10
N GLU A 180 -16.33 26.23 8.96
CA GLU A 180 -15.39 26.56 7.89
C GLU A 180 -15.72 27.91 7.23
N ALA A 181 -17.01 28.24 7.08
CA ALA A 181 -17.43 29.55 6.60
C ALA A 181 -17.00 30.66 7.58
N HIS A 182 -17.14 30.44 8.88
CA HIS A 182 -16.66 31.37 9.91
C HIS A 182 -15.13 31.49 9.96
N GLU A 183 -14.40 30.38 9.83
CA GLU A 183 -12.94 30.37 9.77
C GLU A 183 -12.42 31.06 8.50
N ALA A 184 -13.08 30.84 7.35
CA ALA A 184 -12.75 31.49 6.09
C ALA A 184 -13.05 32.99 6.12
N LEU A 185 -14.16 33.41 6.76
CA LEU A 185 -14.46 34.83 7.01
C LEU A 185 -13.39 35.45 7.92
N LYS A 186 -13.05 34.81 9.04
CA LYS A 186 -11.97 35.28 9.93
C LYS A 186 -10.61 35.35 9.24
N ALA A 187 -10.30 34.41 8.36
CA ALA A 187 -9.05 34.42 7.59
C ALA A 187 -9.03 35.58 6.58
N LYS A 188 -10.15 35.86 5.89
CA LYS A 188 -10.29 37.03 5.01
C LYS A 188 -10.23 38.35 5.79
N GLU A 189 -10.89 38.43 6.94
CA GLU A 189 -10.82 39.59 7.84
C GLU A 189 -9.40 39.79 8.41
N ALA A 190 -8.67 38.71 8.69
CA ALA A 190 -7.28 38.77 9.14
C ALA A 190 -6.31 39.19 8.03
N GLU A 191 -6.53 38.75 6.78
CA GLU A 191 -5.78 39.24 5.61
C GLU A 191 -6.05 40.72 5.32
N GLU A 192 -7.27 41.21 5.57
CA GLU A 192 -7.64 42.62 5.37
C GLU A 192 -7.07 43.56 6.45
N TYR A 193 -6.75 43.04 7.64
CA TYR A 193 -6.15 43.78 8.76
C TYR A 193 -4.62 43.61 8.91
N ASP A 194 -3.97 42.79 8.08
CA ASP A 194 -2.52 42.62 8.15
C ASP A 194 -1.79 43.82 7.52
N TYR A 195 -1.47 44.76 8.40
CA TYR A 195 -0.67 45.95 8.18
C TYR A 195 0.70 45.60 7.55
N VAL A 196 1.07 46.34 6.49
CA VAL A 196 2.37 46.25 5.80
C VAL A 196 3.53 46.32 6.81
N ILE A 197 4.20 45.18 7.03
CA ILE A 197 5.57 45.15 7.57
C ILE A 197 6.52 45.18 6.37
N PRO A 198 7.26 46.28 6.12
CA PRO A 198 8.32 46.26 5.15
C PRO A 198 9.50 45.48 5.75
N GLY A 199 9.84 44.34 5.14
CA GLY A 199 11.14 43.71 5.36
C GLY A 199 11.16 42.33 6.03
N GLN A 200 10.12 41.50 5.92
CA GLN A 200 10.26 40.06 6.17
C GLN A 200 9.69 39.23 5.02
N GLU A 201 10.58 38.81 4.13
CA GLU A 201 10.31 37.72 3.19
C GLU A 201 10.06 36.43 3.98
N SER A 202 8.84 35.92 3.86
CA SER A 202 8.39 34.67 4.46
C SER A 202 9.19 33.49 3.89
N GLN A 203 10.12 32.99 4.68
CA GLN A 203 10.85 31.74 4.43
C GLN A 203 9.94 30.54 4.71
N ALA A 204 9.17 30.12 3.72
CA ALA A 204 8.45 28.84 3.77
C ALA A 204 8.62 28.08 2.46
N HIS A 205 9.26 26.90 2.56
CA HIS A 205 9.54 25.94 1.49
C HIS A 205 10.51 26.39 0.39
N GLU A 206 11.65 26.93 0.80
CA GLU A 206 12.85 26.93 -0.05
C GLU A 206 13.55 25.56 0.08
N THR A 207 13.05 24.58 -0.67
CA THR A 207 13.70 23.27 -0.75
C THR A 207 15.11 23.47 -1.31
N LEU A 208 16.09 23.19 -0.44
CA LEU A 208 17.52 23.04 -0.62
C LEU A 208 17.94 22.46 -1.98
N THR A 209 17.93 23.28 -3.01
CA THR A 209 18.87 23.30 -4.13
C THR A 209 18.65 24.67 -4.74
N GLY A 210 19.68 25.52 -4.77
CA GLY A 210 19.60 26.70 -5.61
C GLY A 210 19.21 26.22 -7.00
N LYS A 211 17.99 26.54 -7.45
CA LYS A 211 17.49 26.14 -8.77
C LYS A 211 18.30 26.94 -9.78
N VAL A 212 19.52 26.51 -10.05
CA VAL A 212 20.28 26.90 -11.22
C VAL A 212 19.42 26.45 -12.40
N LYS A 213 18.60 27.37 -12.92
CA LYS A 213 17.76 27.14 -14.09
C LYS A 213 18.68 27.12 -15.29
N ILE A 214 19.32 25.98 -15.53
CA ILE A 214 20.03 25.74 -16.77
C ILE A 214 18.96 25.70 -17.87
N LYS A 215 18.91 26.74 -18.71
CA LYS A 215 18.02 26.82 -19.88
C LYS A 215 18.51 25.87 -20.98
N ASN A 216 18.52 24.57 -20.71
CA ASN A 216 18.77 23.54 -21.71
C ASN A 216 17.47 22.80 -22.02
N LYS A 217 17.06 22.80 -23.30
CA LYS A 217 15.85 22.13 -23.78
C LYS A 217 15.86 20.62 -23.50
N TYR A 218 17.03 19.98 -23.52
CA TYR A 218 17.19 18.55 -23.26
C TYR A 218 16.86 18.19 -21.80
N PHE A 219 17.40 18.94 -20.83
CA PHE A 219 17.12 18.71 -19.40
C PHE A 219 15.66 18.96 -19.07
N GLN A 220 15.06 20.01 -19.64
CA GLN A 220 13.62 20.26 -19.47
C GLN A 220 12.76 19.15 -20.07
N TYR A 221 13.21 18.48 -21.14
CA TYR A 221 12.51 17.35 -21.71
C TYR A 221 12.59 16.12 -20.79
N ILE A 222 13.78 15.79 -20.27
CA ILE A 222 13.97 14.70 -19.31
C ILE A 222 13.13 14.93 -18.06
N ASP A 223 13.20 16.15 -17.49
CA ASP A 223 12.39 16.54 -16.34
C ASP A 223 10.90 16.34 -16.65
N LYS A 224 10.41 16.82 -17.80
CA LYS A 224 9.01 16.63 -18.21
C LYS A 224 8.65 15.15 -18.32
N VAL A 225 9.45 14.34 -18.99
CA VAL A 225 9.19 12.89 -19.15
C VAL A 225 9.10 12.20 -17.80
N ASN A 226 10.05 12.44 -16.89
CA ASN A 226 9.98 11.88 -15.52
C ASN A 226 8.72 12.36 -14.79
N GLY A 227 8.32 13.63 -14.97
CA GLY A 227 7.06 14.16 -14.44
C GLY A 227 5.82 13.42 -14.97
N TYR A 228 5.76 13.20 -16.29
CA TYR A 228 4.66 12.47 -16.93
C TYR A 228 4.61 11.01 -16.46
N VAL A 229 5.76 10.33 -16.40
CA VAL A 229 5.83 8.92 -15.96
C VAL A 229 5.43 8.80 -14.49
N GLY A 230 5.93 9.68 -13.61
CA GLY A 230 5.55 9.68 -12.19
C GLY A 230 4.05 9.92 -11.98
N GLU A 231 3.47 10.90 -12.68
CA GLU A 231 2.02 11.16 -12.66
C GLU A 231 1.22 9.99 -13.25
N PHE A 232 1.73 9.31 -14.28
CA PHE A 232 1.05 8.15 -14.87
C PHE A 232 1.01 6.96 -13.90
N VAL A 233 2.16 6.63 -13.33
CA VAL A 233 2.34 5.49 -12.44
C VAL A 233 1.60 5.68 -11.12
N CYS A 234 1.45 6.92 -10.62
CA CYS A 234 0.74 7.14 -9.35
C CYS A 234 -0.74 6.68 -9.42
N TYR A 235 -1.37 6.74 -10.60
CA TYR A 235 -2.75 6.30 -10.78
C TYR A 235 -2.90 4.77 -10.76
N TRP A 236 -1.83 3.98 -10.84
CA TRP A 236 -1.90 2.53 -10.60
C TRP A 236 -2.33 2.21 -9.17
N ALA A 237 -2.05 3.08 -8.19
CA ALA A 237 -2.54 2.92 -6.83
C ALA A 237 -4.08 2.86 -6.76
N ILE A 238 -4.78 3.57 -7.66
CA ILE A 238 -6.25 3.52 -7.74
C ILE A 238 -6.71 2.12 -8.16
N ILE A 239 -6.03 1.50 -9.13
CA ILE A 239 -6.32 0.12 -9.57
C ILE A 239 -6.21 -0.85 -8.39
N ALA A 240 -5.16 -0.71 -7.57
CA ALA A 240 -4.95 -1.57 -6.41
C ALA A 240 -6.12 -1.54 -5.43
N VAL A 241 -6.65 -0.35 -5.14
CA VAL A 241 -7.79 -0.19 -4.23
C VAL A 241 -9.00 -1.00 -4.72
N PHE A 242 -9.34 -0.89 -6.00
CA PHE A 242 -10.48 -1.62 -6.57
C PHE A 242 -10.25 -3.13 -6.63
N VAL A 243 -9.05 -3.57 -7.03
CA VAL A 243 -8.73 -5.00 -7.16
C VAL A 243 -8.71 -5.68 -5.79
N TYR A 244 -8.09 -5.08 -4.77
CA TYR A 244 -8.10 -5.67 -3.43
C TYR A 244 -9.48 -5.65 -2.78
N TYR A 245 -10.26 -4.58 -3.01
CA TYR A 245 -11.65 -4.56 -2.54
C TYR A 245 -12.47 -5.69 -3.18
N TYR A 246 -12.32 -5.88 -4.50
CA TYR A 246 -12.92 -7.01 -5.21
C TYR A 246 -12.47 -8.35 -4.62
N GLU A 247 -11.16 -8.56 -4.42
CA GLU A 247 -10.63 -9.82 -3.86
C GLU A 247 -11.20 -10.12 -2.47
N VAL A 248 -11.29 -9.12 -1.59
CA VAL A 248 -11.89 -9.27 -0.26
C VAL A 248 -13.36 -9.67 -0.38
N LEU A 249 -14.13 -9.04 -1.26
CA LEU A 249 -15.53 -9.39 -1.47
C LEU A 249 -15.68 -10.83 -2.00
N VAL A 250 -14.99 -11.20 -3.07
CA VAL A 250 -15.14 -12.54 -3.65
C VAL A 250 -14.64 -13.63 -2.69
N ARG A 251 -13.54 -13.38 -1.98
CA ARG A 251 -12.98 -14.31 -1.01
C ARG A 251 -13.90 -14.54 0.20
N TYR A 252 -14.44 -13.48 0.80
CA TYR A 252 -15.17 -13.61 2.07
C TYR A 252 -16.69 -13.69 1.91
N VAL A 253 -17.28 -13.10 0.87
CA VAL A 253 -18.73 -13.13 0.63
C VAL A 253 -19.10 -14.32 -0.26
N PHE A 254 -18.32 -14.57 -1.31
CA PHE A 254 -18.60 -15.62 -2.30
C PHE A 254 -17.79 -16.90 -2.07
N ASN A 255 -16.88 -16.91 -1.08
CA ASN A 255 -16.00 -18.03 -0.78
C ASN A 255 -15.23 -18.54 -2.01
N SER A 256 -14.82 -17.62 -2.89
CA SER A 256 -14.14 -17.90 -4.15
C SER A 256 -12.91 -16.98 -4.29
N PRO A 257 -11.76 -17.34 -3.71
CA PRO A 257 -10.54 -16.54 -3.86
C PRO A 257 -10.08 -16.52 -5.33
N THR A 258 -9.57 -15.38 -5.82
CA THR A 258 -9.06 -15.33 -7.19
C THR A 258 -7.59 -15.71 -7.28
N ASN A 259 -7.20 -16.31 -8.41
CA ASN A 259 -5.82 -16.71 -8.67
C ASN A 259 -4.94 -15.56 -9.19
N TRP A 260 -5.53 -14.47 -9.68
CA TRP A 260 -4.82 -13.39 -10.38
C TRP A 260 -4.63 -12.12 -9.55
N ALA A 261 -5.52 -11.81 -8.60
CA ALA A 261 -5.54 -10.50 -7.95
C ALA A 261 -4.25 -10.20 -7.18
N HIS A 262 -3.79 -11.15 -6.36
CA HIS A 262 -2.58 -10.96 -5.56
C HIS A 262 -1.33 -10.81 -6.43
N GLU A 263 -1.15 -11.69 -7.41
CA GLU A 263 0.01 -11.65 -8.30
C GLU A 263 0.00 -10.42 -9.20
N GLY A 264 -1.15 -10.07 -9.80
CA GLY A 264 -1.28 -8.87 -10.62
C GLY A 264 -0.91 -7.60 -9.84
N MET A 265 -1.37 -7.47 -8.59
CA MET A 265 -1.00 -6.31 -7.78
C MET A 265 0.48 -6.31 -7.38
N PHE A 266 1.03 -7.47 -7.05
CA PHE A 266 2.47 -7.61 -6.76
C PHE A 266 3.34 -7.16 -7.95
N LEU A 267 3.04 -7.64 -9.16
CA LEU A 267 3.78 -7.26 -10.37
C LEU A 267 3.60 -5.77 -10.70
N MET A 268 2.37 -5.26 -10.61
CA MET A 268 2.07 -3.83 -10.82
C MET A 268 2.87 -2.94 -9.88
N PHE A 269 2.91 -3.24 -8.58
CA PHE A 269 3.69 -2.45 -7.61
C PHE A 269 5.19 -2.51 -7.87
N GLY A 270 5.72 -3.68 -8.26
CA GLY A 270 7.12 -3.81 -8.66
C GLY A 270 7.47 -2.91 -9.84
N MET A 271 6.64 -2.91 -10.88
CA MET A 271 6.80 -2.00 -12.02
C MET A 271 6.69 -0.53 -11.60
N GLN A 272 5.72 -0.20 -10.73
CA GLN A 272 5.48 1.16 -10.24
C GLN A 272 6.69 1.71 -9.49
N TYR A 273 7.30 0.90 -8.62
CA TYR A 273 8.47 1.29 -7.86
C TYR A 273 9.63 1.72 -8.78
N VAL A 274 9.95 0.91 -9.79
CA VAL A 274 11.10 1.17 -10.66
C VAL A 274 10.83 2.31 -11.65
N LEU A 275 9.62 2.39 -12.21
CA LEU A 275 9.24 3.47 -13.13
C LEU A 275 9.17 4.84 -12.43
N ALA A 276 8.78 4.86 -11.15
CA ALA A 276 8.78 6.09 -10.35
C ALA A 276 10.19 6.55 -9.91
N ALA A 277 11.22 5.71 -10.04
CA ALA A 277 12.54 5.98 -9.48
C ALA A 277 13.17 7.29 -9.99
N GLY A 278 13.04 7.57 -11.30
CA GLY A 278 13.52 8.82 -11.91
C GLY A 278 12.75 10.05 -11.43
N PHE A 279 11.42 9.95 -11.29
CA PHE A 279 10.59 11.01 -10.72
C PHE A 279 10.97 11.32 -9.27
N THR A 280 11.11 10.29 -8.45
CA THR A 280 11.49 10.41 -7.03
C THR A 280 12.89 11.01 -6.87
N HIS A 281 13.84 10.66 -7.75
CA HIS A 281 15.18 11.25 -7.76
C HIS A 281 15.14 12.74 -8.08
N ARG A 282 14.35 13.14 -9.09
CA ARG A 282 14.16 14.54 -9.48
C ARG A 282 13.61 15.40 -8.34
N GLU A 283 12.66 14.86 -7.57
CA GLU A 283 12.05 15.54 -6.42
C GLU A 283 12.90 15.46 -5.14
N GLY A 284 14.05 14.78 -5.17
CA GLY A 284 14.88 14.58 -3.98
C GLY A 284 14.21 13.72 -2.90
N ALA A 285 13.23 12.91 -3.26
CA ALA A 285 12.42 12.11 -2.35
C ALA A 285 12.99 10.70 -2.09
N HIS A 286 14.16 10.37 -2.64
CA HIS A 286 14.91 9.18 -2.22
C HIS A 286 15.40 9.35 -0.80
N VAL A 287 15.44 8.26 -0.03
CA VAL A 287 15.93 8.29 1.35
C VAL A 287 17.42 8.63 1.34
N HIS A 288 17.78 9.76 1.95
CA HIS A 288 19.15 10.22 2.09
C HIS A 288 19.42 10.66 3.53
N VAL A 289 20.69 10.58 3.96
CA VAL A 289 21.10 10.96 5.31
C VAL A 289 21.44 12.45 5.34
N ASP A 290 20.52 13.25 5.87
CA ASP A 290 20.54 14.70 5.73
C ASP A 290 21.29 15.48 6.82
N VAL A 291 21.48 14.87 8.00
CA VAL A 291 21.87 15.59 9.23
C VAL A 291 23.22 16.31 9.08
N ILE A 292 24.21 15.64 8.48
CA ILE A 292 25.56 16.19 8.28
C ILE A 292 25.63 16.95 6.95
N TYR A 293 24.95 16.43 5.91
CA TYR A 293 24.97 17.00 4.56
C TYR A 293 24.48 18.46 4.55
N ARG A 294 23.43 18.77 5.32
CA ARG A 294 22.85 20.13 5.37
C ARG A 294 23.81 21.20 5.90
N LEU A 295 24.75 20.82 6.77
CA LEU A 295 25.72 21.74 7.39
C LEU A 295 26.81 22.22 6.44
N PHE A 296 27.01 21.54 5.30
CA PHE A 296 28.06 21.92 4.36
C PHE A 296 27.67 23.10 3.45
N PRO A 297 28.65 23.94 3.04
CA PRO A 297 28.42 24.97 2.04
C PRO A 297 28.11 24.36 0.67
N THR A 298 27.43 25.12 -0.20
CA THR A 298 26.89 24.66 -1.49
C THR A 298 27.92 24.00 -2.40
N LYS A 299 29.15 24.52 -2.43
CA LYS A 299 30.24 23.93 -3.24
C LYS A 299 30.72 22.58 -2.72
N VAL A 300 30.77 22.40 -1.39
CA VAL A 300 31.16 21.12 -0.78
C VAL A 300 30.07 20.07 -1.01
N LYS A 301 28.79 20.48 -0.91
CA LYS A 301 27.65 19.63 -1.27
C LYS A 301 27.78 19.11 -2.72
N ALA A 302 28.00 20.01 -3.68
CA ALA A 302 28.18 19.65 -5.08
C ALA A 302 29.36 18.68 -5.31
N TRP A 303 30.48 18.85 -4.60
CA TRP A 303 31.59 17.89 -4.66
C TRP A 303 31.24 16.51 -4.12
N ILE A 304 30.51 16.45 -2.99
CA ILE A 304 30.03 15.20 -2.41
C ILE A 304 29.02 14.51 -3.36
N ASP A 305 28.11 15.27 -3.95
CA ASP A 305 27.15 14.77 -4.95
C ASP A 305 27.88 14.20 -6.17
N ILE A 306 28.91 14.88 -6.70
CA ILE A 306 29.72 14.37 -7.82
C ILE A 306 30.46 13.08 -7.44
N PHE A 307 31.03 13.01 -6.25
CA PHE A 307 31.72 11.81 -5.79
C PHE A 307 30.76 10.63 -5.63
N THR A 308 29.62 10.85 -4.97
CA THR A 308 28.59 9.82 -4.76
C THR A 308 27.91 9.40 -6.07
N PHE A 309 27.87 10.29 -7.07
CA PHE A 309 27.36 10.00 -8.40
C PHE A 309 28.10 8.86 -9.10
N ILE A 310 29.39 8.64 -8.81
CA ILE A 310 30.15 7.52 -9.39
C ILE A 310 29.52 6.17 -8.98
N PHE A 311 29.19 6.02 -7.69
CA PHE A 311 28.54 4.81 -7.18
C PHE A 311 27.11 4.67 -7.69
N PHE A 312 26.37 5.79 -7.75
CA PHE A 312 25.05 5.83 -8.36
C PHE A 312 25.09 5.37 -9.83
N LEU A 313 26.08 5.83 -10.61
CA LEU A 313 26.23 5.49 -12.01
C LEU A 313 26.53 3.99 -12.19
N ILE A 314 27.44 3.43 -11.39
CA ILE A 314 27.74 1.99 -11.41
C ILE A 314 26.46 1.18 -11.12
N PHE A 315 25.72 1.57 -10.08
CA PHE A 315 24.48 0.91 -9.70
C PHE A 315 23.42 0.98 -10.81
N VAL A 316 23.15 2.17 -11.34
CA VAL A 316 22.11 2.37 -12.35
C VAL A 316 22.45 1.71 -13.68
N VAL A 317 23.72 1.76 -14.11
CA VAL A 317 24.16 1.06 -15.32
C VAL A 317 24.05 -0.44 -15.15
N ALA A 318 24.46 -0.99 -14.00
CA ALA A 318 24.29 -2.41 -13.71
C ALA A 318 22.80 -2.79 -13.70
N LEU A 319 21.94 -1.98 -13.08
CA LEU A 319 20.48 -2.19 -13.05
C LEU A 319 19.86 -2.17 -14.45
N PHE A 320 20.25 -1.20 -15.29
CA PHE A 320 19.79 -1.10 -16.68
C PHE A 320 20.23 -2.31 -17.50
N TRP A 321 21.52 -2.65 -17.43
CA TRP A 321 22.12 -3.73 -18.22
C TRP A 321 21.56 -5.10 -17.85
N THR A 322 21.54 -5.42 -16.55
CA THR A 322 20.97 -6.69 -16.06
C THR A 322 19.48 -6.77 -16.31
N GLY A 323 18.74 -5.67 -16.10
CA GLY A 323 17.33 -5.60 -16.43
C GLY A 323 17.06 -5.85 -17.92
N TRP A 324 17.93 -5.34 -18.80
CA TRP A 324 17.79 -5.55 -20.24
C TRP A 324 18.01 -7.00 -20.63
N ILE A 325 19.03 -7.66 -20.06
CA ILE A 325 19.27 -9.09 -20.26
C ILE A 325 18.06 -9.90 -19.81
N PHE A 326 17.54 -9.63 -18.60
CA PHE A 326 16.36 -10.32 -18.08
C PHE A 326 15.12 -10.11 -18.94
N ALA A 327 14.90 -8.90 -19.45
CA ALA A 327 13.80 -8.62 -20.36
C ALA A 327 13.98 -9.37 -21.69
N ALA A 328 15.17 -9.32 -22.29
CA ALA A 328 15.46 -9.98 -23.56
C ALA A 328 15.33 -11.50 -23.47
N ASP A 329 15.83 -12.12 -22.41
CA ASP A 329 15.72 -13.56 -22.19
C ASP A 329 14.26 -13.96 -21.95
N SER A 330 13.51 -13.19 -21.17
CA SER A 330 12.08 -13.39 -20.93
C SER A 330 11.25 -13.34 -22.23
N ILE A 331 11.58 -12.42 -23.14
CA ILE A 331 10.95 -12.31 -24.47
C ILE A 331 11.30 -13.53 -25.32
N ARG A 332 12.57 -13.98 -25.31
CA ARG A 332 13.04 -15.11 -26.13
C ARG A 332 12.34 -16.41 -25.78
N VAL A 333 12.12 -16.68 -24.50
CA VAL A 333 11.47 -17.91 -24.03
C VAL A 333 9.96 -17.76 -23.81
N MET A 334 9.40 -16.56 -24.07
CA MET A 334 8.00 -16.21 -23.78
C MET A 334 7.61 -16.60 -22.34
N GLU A 335 8.44 -16.17 -21.40
CA GLU A 335 8.32 -16.54 -19.99
C GLU A 335 6.96 -16.11 -19.41
N VAL A 336 6.35 -17.04 -18.70
CA VAL A 336 5.10 -16.86 -17.95
C VAL A 336 5.33 -17.11 -16.48
N SER A 337 4.44 -16.61 -15.64
CA SER A 337 4.50 -16.83 -14.22
C SER A 337 4.32 -18.28 -13.80
N PHE A 338 4.83 -18.61 -12.61
CA PHE A 338 4.74 -19.95 -12.02
C PHE A 338 3.37 -20.27 -11.40
N THR A 339 2.48 -19.28 -11.35
CA THR A 339 1.13 -19.46 -10.81
C THR A 339 0.20 -20.03 -11.88
N GLU A 340 -0.99 -20.46 -11.47
CA GLU A 340 -2.05 -20.89 -12.38
C GLU A 340 -2.53 -19.76 -13.32
N TRP A 341 -2.24 -18.49 -13.00
CA TRP A 341 -2.60 -17.37 -13.86
C TRP A 341 -1.68 -17.28 -15.08
N ALA A 342 -0.41 -17.69 -14.97
CA ALA A 342 0.55 -17.76 -16.09
C ALA A 342 0.68 -16.44 -16.89
N ILE A 343 0.69 -15.30 -16.21
CA ILE A 343 0.85 -13.98 -16.83
C ILE A 343 2.26 -13.80 -17.41
N GLN A 344 2.39 -13.08 -18.52
CA GLN A 344 3.69 -12.88 -19.17
C GLN A 344 4.61 -11.99 -18.32
N TYR A 345 5.87 -12.39 -18.10
CA TYR A 345 6.81 -11.62 -17.26
C TYR A 345 7.61 -10.55 -18.00
N TRP A 346 7.74 -10.66 -19.33
CA TRP A 346 8.57 -9.75 -20.09
C TRP A 346 8.22 -8.26 -19.91
N PRO A 347 6.94 -7.82 -19.77
CA PRO A 347 6.66 -6.39 -19.60
C PRO A 347 7.15 -5.87 -18.24
N VAL A 348 7.09 -6.72 -17.20
CA VAL A 348 7.57 -6.40 -15.85
C VAL A 348 9.09 -6.29 -15.86
N LYS A 349 9.78 -7.24 -16.50
CA LYS A 349 11.25 -7.19 -16.62
C LYS A 349 11.70 -6.03 -17.50
N LEU A 350 10.93 -5.67 -18.52
CA LEU A 350 11.22 -4.51 -19.35
C LEU A 350 11.05 -3.18 -18.59
N SER A 351 10.08 -3.08 -17.69
CA SER A 351 9.90 -1.87 -16.88
C SER A 351 11.12 -1.60 -15.97
N LEU A 352 11.86 -2.64 -15.58
CA LEU A 352 13.12 -2.51 -14.84
C LEU A 352 14.14 -1.70 -15.65
N SER A 353 14.35 -2.07 -16.91
CA SER A 353 15.23 -1.33 -17.82
C SER A 353 14.73 0.08 -18.11
N ILE A 354 13.42 0.25 -18.34
CA ILE A 354 12.85 1.57 -18.63
C ILE A 354 13.02 2.50 -17.42
N GLY A 355 12.69 2.05 -16.21
CA GLY A 355 12.86 2.87 -15.01
C GLY A 355 14.31 3.15 -14.68
N ALA A 356 15.22 2.18 -14.87
CA ALA A 356 16.66 2.41 -14.73
C ALA A 356 17.19 3.44 -15.73
N LEU A 357 16.72 3.42 -16.98
CA LEU A 357 17.07 4.41 -17.99
C LEU A 357 16.56 5.81 -17.61
N LEU A 358 15.31 5.93 -17.15
CA LEU A 358 14.74 7.19 -16.68
C LEU A 358 15.53 7.77 -15.50
N LEU A 359 15.92 6.91 -14.55
CA LEU A 359 16.76 7.27 -13.42
C LEU A 359 18.17 7.69 -13.87
N LEU A 360 18.77 7.01 -14.85
CA LEU A 360 20.06 7.37 -15.43
C LEU A 360 20.04 8.75 -16.06
N LEU A 361 19.03 9.04 -16.88
CA LEU A 361 18.86 10.33 -17.55
C LEU A 361 18.67 11.47 -16.54
N ASP A 362 17.93 11.22 -15.46
CA ASP A 362 17.76 12.20 -14.38
C ASP A 362 19.05 12.45 -13.61
N GLY A 363 19.78 11.39 -13.26
CA GLY A 363 21.09 11.49 -12.62
C GLY A 363 22.11 12.25 -13.46
N LEU A 364 22.14 12.02 -14.77
CA LEU A 364 22.97 12.79 -15.71
C LEU A 364 22.58 14.27 -15.77
N THR A 365 21.30 14.60 -15.54
CA THR A 365 20.86 15.99 -15.45
C THR A 365 21.31 16.63 -14.13
N LYS A 366 21.30 15.88 -13.02
CA LYS A 366 21.78 16.34 -11.71
C LYS A 366 23.29 16.62 -11.73
N ILE A 367 24.10 15.69 -12.23
CA ILE A 367 25.57 15.87 -12.24
C ILE A 367 26.01 17.10 -13.04
N VAL A 368 25.33 17.41 -14.14
CA VAL A 368 25.63 18.63 -14.92
C VAL A 368 25.30 19.90 -14.15
N LYS A 369 24.22 19.88 -13.35
CA LYS A 369 23.87 21.00 -12.45
C LYS A 369 24.93 21.17 -11.36
N ASP A 370 25.42 20.08 -10.76
CA ASP A 370 26.45 20.11 -9.73
C ASP A 370 27.80 20.62 -10.26
N ILE A 371 28.19 20.19 -11.47
CA ILE A 371 29.38 20.72 -12.16
C ILE A 371 29.24 22.22 -12.41
N TYR A 372 28.07 22.69 -12.82
CA TYR A 372 27.82 24.12 -13.03
C TYR A 372 27.91 24.91 -11.72
N ILE A 373 27.42 24.36 -10.60
CA ILE A 373 27.52 24.99 -9.27
C ILE A 373 28.98 25.17 -8.84
N ILE A 374 29.86 24.19 -9.16
CA ILE A 374 31.30 24.29 -8.87
C ILE A 374 31.98 25.28 -9.81
N ALA A 375 31.60 25.29 -11.09
CA ALA A 375 32.17 26.18 -12.10
C ALA A 375 31.68 27.63 -11.97
N ALA A 376 30.53 27.86 -11.33
CA ALA A 376 30.02 29.18 -11.04
C ALA A 376 30.98 29.91 -10.09
N LYS A 377 31.66 30.92 -10.62
CA LYS A 377 32.46 31.85 -9.83
C LYS A 377 31.49 32.55 -8.86
N GLU A 378 31.83 32.61 -7.58
CA GLU A 378 31.17 33.53 -6.66
C GLU A 378 31.34 34.93 -7.26
N GLU A 379 30.27 35.51 -7.79
CA GLU A 379 30.20 36.96 -7.93
C GLU A 379 30.36 37.51 -6.52
N GLY A 380 31.48 38.20 -6.31
CA GLY A 380 31.99 38.54 -5.00
C GLY A 380 31.03 39.36 -4.15
N VAL A 381 31.17 39.17 -2.85
CA VAL A 381 30.84 40.16 -1.81
C VAL A 381 31.59 41.46 -2.11
#